data_AF-A0A8E2F9V5-F1
#
_entry.id   AF-A0A8E2F9V5-F1
#
_cell.length_a   1.000
_cell.length_b   1.000
_cell.length_c   1.000
_cell.angle_alpha   90.00
_cell.angle_beta   90.00
_cell.angle_gamma   90.00
#
_symmetry.space_group_name_H-M   'P 1'
#
loop_
_entity.id
_entity.type
_entity.pdbx_description
1 polymer ?
#
loop_
_entity_poly.entity_id
_entity_poly.type
_entity_poly.pdbx_seq_one_letter_code
_entity_poly.pdbx_strand_id
1 'polypeptide(L)'
;LSRMTLASQYSAAAYCPDNNNSPGTTITCDPGQACPLISSSPNITSIHEFENLGEAGMTGVIILDHTHRTIALAFRGSSSTSNWRACFLVEPVPWEDLCRGCRVHAGFRNAWDAARVQAEFWLRRAVREHPDYLLVIAGHSFGGAVAMLAAADLRRQRELGKALLFTFGPPRVGNAELARYLEGSGGNFRFTHGADPVPHLP
;
A
#
# COMPACT_ATOMS: atom_id res chain seq x y z
N LEU A 1 16.99 -1.67 8.89
CA LEU A 1 17.52 -0.95 7.71
C LEU A 1 17.22 -1.69 6.40
N SER A 2 17.63 -2.96 6.19
CA SER A 2 17.42 -3.67 4.91
C SER A 2 15.95 -3.79 4.44
N ARG A 3 15.03 -4.25 5.30
CA ARG A 3 13.60 -4.39 4.94
C ARG A 3 12.90 -3.06 4.67
N MET A 4 13.32 -2.00 5.34
CA MET A 4 12.81 -0.64 5.09
C MET A 4 13.17 -0.19 3.68
N THR A 5 14.44 -0.34 3.28
CA THR A 5 14.92 0.01 1.94
C THR A 5 14.23 -0.81 0.85
N LEU A 6 13.99 -2.09 1.07
CA LEU A 6 13.25 -2.92 0.12
C LEU A 6 11.79 -2.44 -0.03
N ALA A 7 11.11 -2.19 1.09
CA ALA A 7 9.71 -1.73 1.06
C ALA A 7 9.53 -0.32 0.46
N SER A 8 10.51 0.58 0.61
CA SER A 8 10.48 1.87 -0.06
C SER A 8 10.57 1.72 -1.57
N GLN A 9 11.28 0.71 -2.06
CA GLN A 9 11.41 0.43 -3.48
C GLN A 9 10.16 -0.20 -4.09
N TYR A 10 9.44 -1.06 -3.36
CA TYR A 10 8.09 -1.47 -3.78
C TYR A 10 7.14 -0.27 -3.89
N SER A 11 7.22 0.66 -2.92
CA SER A 11 6.40 1.88 -2.95
C SER A 11 6.76 2.77 -4.15
N ALA A 12 8.04 2.86 -4.50
CA ALA A 12 8.51 3.61 -5.67
C ALA A 12 8.08 2.96 -6.98
N ALA A 13 8.13 1.63 -7.09
CA ALA A 13 7.72 0.89 -8.28
C ALA A 13 6.26 1.14 -8.68
N ALA A 14 5.37 1.36 -7.71
CA ALA A 14 3.97 1.70 -7.98
C ALA A 14 3.78 3.05 -8.72
N TYR A 15 4.81 3.92 -8.75
CA TYR A 15 4.76 5.17 -9.52
C TYR A 15 5.12 4.99 -10.99
N CYS A 16 5.75 3.87 -11.36
CA CYS A 16 6.26 3.65 -12.71
C CYS A 16 5.11 3.16 -13.62
N PRO A 17 4.79 3.87 -14.73
CA PRO A 17 3.65 3.54 -15.58
C PRO A 17 3.67 2.11 -16.12
N ASP A 18 4.85 1.59 -16.45
CA ASP A 18 5.04 0.24 -16.97
C ASP A 18 4.58 -0.83 -15.97
N ASN A 19 4.64 -0.56 -14.66
CA ASN A 19 4.18 -1.49 -13.62
C ASN A 19 2.69 -1.34 -13.27
N ASN A 20 1.92 -0.59 -14.07
CA ASN A 20 0.50 -0.33 -13.81
C ASN A 20 -0.45 -0.85 -14.90
N ASN A 21 0.07 -1.30 -16.05
CA ASN A 21 -0.73 -1.83 -17.16
C ASN A 21 -0.07 -2.98 -17.96
N SER A 22 1.00 -3.61 -17.46
CA SER A 22 1.71 -4.72 -18.10
C SER A 22 1.99 -5.90 -17.14
N PRO A 23 0.95 -6.56 -16.57
CA PRO A 23 1.13 -7.62 -15.59
C PRO A 23 1.89 -8.83 -16.15
N GLY A 24 2.62 -9.53 -15.29
CA GLY A 24 3.43 -10.69 -15.66
C GLY A 24 4.82 -10.34 -16.17
N THR A 25 5.19 -9.06 -16.13
CA THR A 25 6.51 -8.57 -16.55
C THR A 25 7.41 -8.33 -15.34
N THR A 26 8.71 -8.19 -15.60
CA THR A 26 9.69 -7.77 -14.58
C THR A 26 9.43 -6.33 -14.17
N ILE A 27 9.62 -6.01 -12.91
CA ILE A 27 9.46 -4.63 -12.41
C ILE A 27 10.46 -3.69 -13.10
N THR A 28 9.98 -2.53 -13.58
CA THR A 28 10.82 -1.47 -14.17
C THR A 28 10.69 -0.17 -13.37
N CYS A 29 11.77 0.62 -13.28
CA CYS A 29 11.78 1.88 -12.52
C CYS A 29 12.54 2.99 -13.25
N ASP A 30 12.19 3.21 -14.51
CA ASP A 30 12.82 4.20 -15.36
C ASP A 30 11.93 5.45 -15.59
N PRO A 31 12.55 6.63 -15.82
CA PRO A 31 13.99 6.90 -15.68
C PRO A 31 14.38 7.16 -14.22
N GLY A 32 15.49 6.56 -13.76
CA GLY A 32 16.16 6.99 -12.52
C GLY A 32 16.43 5.94 -11.45
N GLN A 33 16.26 4.64 -11.74
CA GLN A 33 16.55 3.55 -10.79
C GLN A 33 15.96 3.83 -9.41
N ALA A 34 14.67 4.17 -9.32
CA ALA A 34 14.03 4.40 -8.02
C ALA A 34 13.93 3.11 -7.17
N CYS A 35 14.09 1.94 -7.81
CA CYS A 35 13.94 0.63 -7.20
C CYS A 35 15.04 -0.41 -7.60
N PRO A 36 16.34 -0.11 -7.43
CA PRO A 36 17.43 -0.91 -7.99
C PRO A 36 17.56 -2.33 -7.41
N LEU A 37 16.96 -2.61 -6.25
CA LEU A 37 16.96 -3.95 -5.63
C LEU A 37 15.93 -4.89 -6.26
N ILE A 38 14.94 -4.35 -6.97
CA ILE A 38 13.82 -5.11 -7.50
C ILE A 38 13.65 -4.96 -9.01
N SER A 39 14.20 -3.89 -9.60
CA SER A 39 14.11 -3.63 -11.03
C SER A 39 14.89 -4.65 -11.85
N SER A 40 14.33 -5.06 -12.99
CA SER A 40 14.98 -5.90 -14.01
C SER A 40 15.49 -7.25 -13.50
N SER A 41 14.98 -7.73 -12.37
CA SER A 41 15.28 -9.07 -11.86
C SER A 41 14.27 -10.07 -12.43
N PRO A 42 14.71 -11.17 -13.08
CA PRO A 42 13.79 -12.18 -13.60
C PRO A 42 13.03 -12.94 -12.50
N ASN A 43 13.48 -12.83 -11.25
CA ASN A 43 12.85 -13.43 -10.07
C ASN A 43 11.83 -12.52 -9.39
N ILE A 44 11.59 -11.32 -9.94
CA ILE A 44 10.72 -10.31 -9.34
C ILE A 44 9.80 -9.76 -10.44
N THR A 45 8.54 -10.13 -10.37
CA THR A 45 7.54 -9.79 -11.40
C THR A 45 6.29 -9.19 -10.77
N SER A 46 5.55 -8.40 -11.55
CA SER A 46 4.18 -8.06 -11.21
C SER A 46 3.28 -9.27 -11.50
N ILE A 47 2.41 -9.62 -10.56
CA ILE A 47 1.38 -10.66 -10.77
C ILE A 47 0.00 -10.07 -11.00
N HIS A 48 -0.21 -8.82 -10.56
CA HIS A 48 -1.40 -8.04 -10.88
C HIS A 48 -1.09 -6.56 -10.75
N GLU A 49 -1.75 -5.76 -11.59
CA GLU A 49 -1.59 -4.33 -11.66
C GLU A 49 -2.97 -3.71 -11.79
N PHE A 50 -3.18 -2.57 -11.16
CA PHE A 50 -4.42 -1.82 -11.27
C PHE A 50 -4.13 -0.34 -11.38
N GLU A 51 -4.88 0.35 -12.25
CA GLU A 51 -4.65 1.76 -12.56
C GLU A 51 -5.97 2.53 -12.56
N ASN A 52 -5.94 3.74 -11.98
CA ASN A 52 -7.04 4.71 -12.02
C ASN A 52 -8.39 4.14 -11.53
N LEU A 53 -8.37 3.26 -10.53
CA LEU A 53 -9.60 2.68 -9.99
C LEU A 53 -10.36 3.66 -9.10
N GLY A 54 -11.67 3.77 -9.33
CA GLY A 54 -12.58 4.64 -8.59
C GLY A 54 -12.29 6.13 -8.77
N GLU A 55 -13.06 6.97 -8.08
CA GLU A 55 -12.94 8.44 -8.19
C GLU A 55 -11.60 8.98 -7.68
N ALA A 56 -10.95 8.25 -6.78
CA ALA A 56 -9.63 8.60 -6.25
C ALA A 56 -8.47 8.28 -7.20
N GLY A 57 -8.74 7.61 -8.34
CA GLY A 57 -7.71 7.21 -9.29
C GLY A 57 -6.67 6.27 -8.66
N MET A 58 -7.12 5.28 -7.90
CA MET A 58 -6.25 4.38 -7.16
C MET A 58 -5.44 3.50 -8.12
N THR A 59 -4.12 3.56 -7.99
CA THR A 59 -3.14 2.80 -8.79
C THR A 59 -2.20 2.03 -7.88
N GLY A 60 -1.87 0.80 -8.24
CA GLY A 60 -0.96 -0.03 -7.48
C GLY A 60 -0.63 -1.35 -8.18
N VAL A 61 0.29 -2.07 -7.55
CA VAL A 61 0.88 -3.29 -8.09
C VAL A 61 1.01 -4.35 -7.01
N ILE A 62 0.80 -5.60 -7.38
CA ILE A 62 1.13 -6.77 -6.58
C ILE A 62 2.36 -7.42 -7.20
N ILE A 63 3.44 -7.47 -6.43
CA ILE A 63 4.75 -7.95 -6.84
C ILE A 63 5.03 -9.29 -6.17
N LEU A 64 5.45 -10.27 -6.95
CA LEU A 64 5.97 -11.53 -6.47
C LEU A 64 7.49 -11.49 -6.52
N ASP A 65 8.12 -11.50 -5.35
CA ASP A 65 9.56 -11.40 -5.18
C ASP A 65 10.12 -12.73 -4.66
N HIS A 66 10.57 -13.58 -5.58
CA HIS A 66 11.16 -14.87 -5.25
C HIS A 66 12.55 -14.73 -4.60
N THR A 67 13.25 -13.62 -4.83
CA THR A 67 14.57 -13.36 -4.25
C THR A 67 14.48 -13.17 -2.74
N HIS A 68 13.45 -12.43 -2.29
CA HIS A 68 13.23 -12.11 -0.89
C HIS A 68 12.10 -12.91 -0.24
N ARG A 69 11.50 -13.86 -0.97
CA ARG A 69 10.32 -14.66 -0.54
C ARG A 69 9.21 -13.75 -0.01
N THR A 70 8.83 -12.76 -0.82
CA THR A 70 7.89 -11.70 -0.45
C THR A 70 6.79 -11.58 -1.49
N ILE A 71 5.55 -11.38 -1.02
CA ILE A 71 4.43 -10.92 -1.83
C ILE A 71 4.18 -9.47 -1.40
N ALA A 72 4.43 -8.51 -2.28
CA ALA A 72 4.27 -7.10 -1.96
C ALA A 72 3.01 -6.52 -2.63
N LEU A 73 2.14 -5.89 -1.84
CA LEU A 73 1.06 -5.04 -2.34
C LEU A 73 1.49 -3.58 -2.15
N ALA A 74 1.74 -2.87 -3.25
CA ALA A 74 2.21 -1.50 -3.24
C ALA A 74 1.20 -0.54 -3.86
N PHE A 75 0.92 0.56 -3.17
CA PHE A 75 0.01 1.61 -3.64
C PHE A 75 0.77 2.87 -4.02
N ARG A 76 0.45 3.41 -5.19
CA ARG A 76 0.94 4.72 -5.65
C ARG A 76 0.29 5.84 -4.83
N GLY A 77 1.03 6.91 -4.57
CA GLY A 77 0.43 8.17 -4.15
C GLY A 77 -0.22 8.93 -5.31
N SER A 78 -0.62 10.18 -5.04
CA SER A 78 -1.26 11.04 -6.05
C SER A 78 -0.27 11.44 -7.15
N SER A 79 -0.74 11.46 -8.41
CA SER A 79 0.02 11.96 -9.56
C SER A 79 0.17 13.49 -9.58
N SER A 80 -0.62 14.20 -8.75
CA SER A 80 -0.58 15.64 -8.57
C SER A 80 -0.43 15.96 -7.07
N THR A 81 0.80 16.25 -6.63
CA THR A 81 1.10 16.68 -5.25
C THR A 81 0.95 18.19 -5.06
N SER A 82 0.39 18.92 -6.03
CA SER A 82 0.32 20.39 -6.01
C SER A 82 -1.01 20.93 -5.47
N ASN A 83 -2.09 20.15 -5.48
CA ASN A 83 -3.39 20.54 -4.86
C ASN A 83 -3.89 19.55 -3.79
N TRP A 84 -3.00 18.70 -3.31
CA TRP A 84 -3.27 17.60 -2.38
C TRP A 84 -4.03 18.07 -1.13
N ARG A 85 -3.67 19.20 -0.50
CA ARG A 85 -4.30 19.72 0.73
C ARG A 85 -5.83 19.90 0.64
N ALA A 86 -6.37 20.24 -0.53
CA ALA A 86 -7.82 20.36 -0.73
C ALA A 86 -8.52 18.99 -0.79
N CYS A 87 -7.82 17.93 -1.20
CA CYS A 87 -8.34 16.56 -1.31
C CYS A 87 -8.45 15.83 0.03
N PHE A 88 -7.81 16.31 1.10
CA PHE A 88 -7.82 15.69 2.43
C PHE A 88 -8.82 16.33 3.41
N LEU A 89 -9.57 17.33 2.96
CA LEU A 89 -10.66 17.92 3.74
C LEU A 89 -11.95 17.11 3.57
N VAL A 90 -11.90 15.81 3.89
CA VAL A 90 -13.06 14.92 3.81
C VAL A 90 -13.45 14.46 5.20
N GLU A 91 -14.76 14.47 5.46
CA GLU A 91 -15.30 14.05 6.75
C GLU A 91 -14.96 12.57 7.02
N PRO A 92 -14.45 12.23 8.22
CA PRO A 92 -14.22 10.84 8.58
C PRO A 92 -15.55 10.07 8.68
N VAL A 93 -15.64 8.93 7.99
CA VAL A 93 -16.80 8.03 8.01
C VAL A 93 -16.60 6.89 9.02
N PRO A 94 -17.67 6.35 9.64
CA PRO A 94 -17.57 5.19 10.52
C PRO A 94 -17.05 3.94 9.78
N TRP A 95 -16.27 3.11 10.49
CA TRP A 95 -15.87 1.77 10.07
C TRP A 95 -16.00 0.79 11.24
N GLU A 96 -17.23 0.64 11.75
CA GLU A 96 -17.53 -0.18 12.93
C GLU A 96 -17.17 -1.66 12.74
N ASP A 97 -17.28 -2.18 11.51
CA ASP A 97 -16.90 -3.57 11.18
C ASP A 97 -15.40 -3.85 11.34
N LEU A 98 -14.56 -2.81 11.31
CA LEU A 98 -13.12 -2.93 11.54
C LEU A 98 -12.81 -2.93 13.04
N CYS A 99 -13.35 -1.95 13.75
CA CYS A 99 -13.22 -1.82 15.19
C CYS A 99 -14.28 -0.85 15.75
N ARG A 100 -14.68 -1.09 17.00
CA ARG A 100 -15.70 -0.26 17.68
C ARG A 100 -15.26 1.20 17.75
N GLY A 101 -16.11 2.10 17.27
CA GLY A 101 -15.88 3.54 17.29
C GLY A 101 -14.83 4.03 16.28
N CYS A 102 -14.36 3.17 15.38
CA CYS A 102 -13.39 3.55 14.37
C CYS A 102 -14.00 4.47 13.33
N ARG A 103 -13.30 5.56 13.03
CA ARG A 103 -13.62 6.48 11.94
C ARG A 103 -12.40 6.66 11.05
N VAL A 104 -12.64 6.70 9.75
CA VAL A 104 -11.62 6.70 8.71
C VAL A 104 -11.88 7.83 7.71
N HIS A 105 -10.84 8.46 7.20
CA HIS A 105 -10.97 9.46 6.14
C HIS A 105 -11.63 8.84 4.90
N ALA A 106 -12.78 9.40 4.47
CA ALA A 106 -13.62 8.74 3.48
C ALA A 106 -12.93 8.57 2.11
N GLY A 107 -12.09 9.52 1.70
CA GLY A 107 -11.36 9.42 0.44
C GLY A 107 -10.40 8.22 0.39
N PHE A 108 -9.74 7.90 1.51
CA PHE A 108 -8.86 6.73 1.58
C PHE A 108 -9.66 5.44 1.64
N ARG A 109 -10.80 5.46 2.35
CA ARG A 109 -11.69 4.31 2.42
C ARG A 109 -12.22 3.94 1.04
N ASN A 110 -12.71 4.93 0.30
CA ASN A 110 -13.19 4.75 -1.07
C ASN A 110 -12.08 4.24 -2.01
N ALA A 111 -10.86 4.77 -1.87
CA ALA A 111 -9.71 4.31 -2.65
C ALA A 111 -9.34 2.83 -2.34
N TRP A 112 -9.37 2.43 -1.07
CA TRP A 112 -9.18 1.04 -0.69
C TRP A 112 -10.30 0.16 -1.24
N ASP A 113 -11.56 0.54 -1.02
CA ASP A 113 -12.72 -0.24 -1.44
C ASP A 113 -12.73 -0.47 -2.97
N ALA A 114 -12.28 0.52 -3.76
CA ALA A 114 -12.13 0.39 -5.21
C ALA A 114 -11.10 -0.68 -5.64
N ALA A 115 -9.99 -0.80 -4.91
CA ALA A 115 -8.93 -1.78 -5.20
C ALA A 115 -9.14 -3.14 -4.50
N ARG A 116 -9.95 -3.17 -3.43
CA ARG A 116 -10.09 -4.28 -2.49
C ARG A 116 -10.36 -5.62 -3.15
N VAL A 117 -11.37 -5.69 -4.04
CA VAL A 117 -11.80 -6.96 -4.64
C VAL A 117 -10.68 -7.60 -5.46
N GLN A 118 -9.99 -6.79 -6.27
CA GLN A 118 -8.87 -7.28 -7.08
C GLN A 118 -7.68 -7.66 -6.20
N ALA A 119 -7.35 -6.82 -5.21
CA ALA A 119 -6.26 -7.08 -4.28
C ALA A 119 -6.46 -8.38 -3.49
N GLU A 120 -7.64 -8.58 -2.89
CA GLU A 120 -7.97 -9.80 -2.14
C GLU A 120 -7.89 -11.05 -3.02
N PHE A 121 -8.42 -11.01 -4.24
CA PHE A 121 -8.39 -12.15 -5.16
C PHE A 121 -6.95 -12.60 -5.45
N TRP A 122 -6.10 -11.67 -5.87
CA TRP A 122 -4.72 -11.96 -6.27
C TRP A 122 -3.81 -12.28 -5.08
N LEU A 123 -3.98 -11.61 -3.94
CA LEU A 123 -3.25 -11.94 -2.72
C LEU A 123 -3.60 -13.34 -2.23
N ARG A 124 -4.88 -13.71 -2.18
CA ARG A 124 -5.28 -15.06 -1.77
C ARG A 124 -4.73 -16.13 -2.71
N ARG A 125 -4.64 -15.83 -4.01
CA ARG A 125 -3.99 -16.72 -4.97
C ARG A 125 -2.49 -16.87 -4.68
N ALA A 126 -1.77 -15.76 -4.60
CA ALA A 126 -0.32 -15.75 -4.38
C ALA A 126 0.07 -16.41 -3.05
N VAL A 127 -0.65 -16.14 -1.96
CA VAL A 127 -0.39 -16.76 -0.65
C VAL A 127 -0.66 -18.27 -0.66
N ARG A 128 -1.65 -18.76 -1.41
CA ARG A 128 -1.87 -20.21 -1.57
C ARG A 128 -0.75 -20.88 -2.36
N GLU A 129 -0.25 -20.22 -3.40
CA GLU A 129 0.84 -20.73 -4.24
C GLU A 129 2.21 -20.63 -3.54
N HIS A 130 2.37 -19.65 -2.64
CA HIS A 130 3.60 -19.35 -1.90
C HIS A 130 3.34 -19.13 -0.40
N PRO A 131 2.91 -20.17 0.35
CA PRO A 131 2.47 -20.03 1.74
C PRO A 131 3.59 -19.66 2.72
N ASP A 132 4.85 -19.81 2.30
CA ASP A 132 6.05 -19.47 3.05
C ASP A 132 6.53 -18.03 2.79
N TYR A 133 5.87 -17.28 1.91
CA TYR A 133 6.27 -15.91 1.55
C TYR A 133 5.66 -14.90 2.52
N LEU A 134 6.41 -13.84 2.80
CA LEU A 134 5.96 -12.75 3.65
C LEU A 134 5.07 -11.79 2.86
N LEU A 135 3.87 -11.51 3.36
CA LEU A 135 3.04 -10.42 2.83
C LEU A 135 3.57 -9.07 3.34
N VAL A 136 3.92 -8.20 2.40
CA VAL A 136 4.32 -6.81 2.66
C VAL A 136 3.31 -5.88 2.01
N ILE A 137 2.74 -4.97 2.78
CA ILE A 137 1.84 -3.93 2.29
C ILE A 137 2.61 -2.62 2.39
N ALA A 138 2.76 -1.91 1.28
CA ALA A 138 3.60 -0.74 1.18
C ALA A 138 2.94 0.43 0.46
N GLY A 139 3.38 1.64 0.76
CA GLY A 139 2.93 2.82 0.04
C GLY A 139 3.59 4.11 0.53
N HIS A 140 3.64 5.09 -0.35
CA HIS A 140 4.15 6.44 -0.07
C HIS A 140 3.05 7.50 -0.19
N SER A 141 3.10 8.55 0.63
CA SER A 141 2.16 9.66 0.61
C SER A 141 0.70 9.16 0.70
N PHE A 142 -0.18 9.56 -0.24
CA PHE A 142 -1.55 9.04 -0.35
C PHE A 142 -1.62 7.51 -0.41
N GLY A 143 -0.72 6.85 -1.14
CA GLY A 143 -0.67 5.38 -1.21
C GLY A 143 -0.30 4.76 0.13
N GLY A 144 0.48 5.46 0.95
CA GLY A 144 0.77 5.06 2.33
C GLY A 144 -0.48 5.09 3.22
N ALA A 145 -1.37 6.07 3.04
CA ALA A 145 -2.65 6.10 3.75
C ALA A 145 -3.55 4.92 3.37
N VAL A 146 -3.69 4.63 2.07
CA VAL A 146 -4.47 3.49 1.59
C VAL A 146 -3.85 2.16 2.06
N ALA A 147 -2.53 2.04 2.05
CA ALA A 147 -1.80 0.88 2.59
C ALA A 147 -2.13 0.62 4.07
N MET A 148 -2.27 1.66 4.89
CA MET A 148 -2.67 1.51 6.30
C MET A 148 -4.06 0.88 6.43
N LEU A 149 -5.02 1.34 5.61
CA LEU A 149 -6.39 0.80 5.62
C LEU A 149 -6.46 -0.62 5.06
N ALA A 150 -5.75 -0.88 3.96
CA ALA A 150 -5.62 -2.21 3.39
C ALA A 150 -5.05 -3.19 4.42
N ALA A 151 -3.99 -2.82 5.15
CA ALA A 151 -3.43 -3.66 6.20
C ALA A 151 -4.41 -3.91 7.36
N ALA A 152 -5.17 -2.89 7.77
CA ALA A 152 -6.17 -3.02 8.83
C ALA A 152 -7.25 -4.06 8.48
N ASP A 153 -7.70 -4.06 7.22
CA ASP A 153 -8.76 -4.92 6.71
C ASP A 153 -8.23 -6.33 6.33
N LEU A 154 -7.14 -6.42 5.56
CA LEU A 154 -6.57 -7.68 5.10
C LEU A 154 -6.10 -8.57 6.26
N ARG A 155 -5.61 -8.00 7.37
CA ARG A 155 -5.19 -8.78 8.55
C ARG A 155 -6.32 -9.50 9.26
N ARG A 156 -7.59 -9.17 8.97
CA ARG A 156 -8.76 -9.91 9.48
C ARG A 156 -8.92 -11.26 8.77
N GLN A 157 -8.30 -11.42 7.60
CA GLN A 157 -8.37 -12.62 6.76
C GLN A 157 -7.21 -13.55 7.13
N ARG A 158 -7.50 -14.53 7.99
CA ARG A 158 -6.47 -15.44 8.54
C ARG A 158 -5.72 -16.21 7.46
N GLU A 159 -6.36 -16.46 6.32
CA GLU A 159 -5.78 -17.13 5.16
C GLU A 159 -4.65 -16.35 4.48
N LEU A 160 -4.53 -15.03 4.69
CA LEU A 160 -3.44 -14.21 4.16
C LEU A 160 -2.19 -14.24 5.06
N GLY A 161 -2.27 -14.88 6.23
CA GLY A 161 -1.16 -14.98 7.17
C GLY A 161 -0.73 -13.63 7.75
N LYS A 162 0.54 -13.54 8.14
CA LYS A 162 1.10 -12.32 8.75
C LYS A 162 1.48 -11.31 7.68
N ALA A 163 0.90 -10.11 7.75
CA ALA A 163 1.25 -8.98 6.89
C ALA A 163 2.08 -7.92 7.64
N LEU A 164 3.19 -7.48 7.06
CA LEU A 164 3.91 -6.28 7.51
C LEU A 164 3.47 -5.05 6.72
N LEU A 165 3.35 -3.91 7.39
CA LEU A 165 2.97 -2.64 6.80
C LEU A 165 4.16 -1.68 6.83
N PHE A 166 4.53 -1.12 5.68
CA PHE A 166 5.59 -0.12 5.53
C PHE A 166 5.06 1.11 4.81
N THR A 167 5.02 2.26 5.48
CA THR A 167 4.47 3.48 4.90
C THR A 167 5.43 4.65 5.00
N PHE A 168 5.55 5.42 3.92
CA PHE A 168 6.54 6.50 3.81
C PHE A 168 5.83 7.83 3.59
N GLY A 169 5.96 8.77 4.55
CA GLY A 169 5.26 10.05 4.50
C GLY A 169 3.73 9.99 4.42
N PRO A 170 3.01 9.01 5.02
CA PRO A 170 1.55 8.99 4.93
C PRO A 170 0.89 10.08 5.79
N PRO A 171 -0.27 10.63 5.40
CA PRO A 171 -1.10 11.45 6.29
C PRO A 171 -1.76 10.61 7.39
N ARG A 172 -2.48 11.23 8.32
CA ARG A 172 -3.29 10.51 9.31
C ARG A 172 -4.54 9.95 8.65
N VAL A 173 -4.90 8.69 8.92
CA VAL A 173 -5.95 8.00 8.17
C VAL A 173 -7.30 7.93 8.88
N GLY A 174 -7.37 8.33 10.15
CA GLY A 174 -8.60 8.26 10.93
C GLY A 174 -8.41 8.68 12.39
N ASN A 175 -9.35 8.27 13.23
CA ASN A 175 -9.41 8.67 14.63
C ASN A 175 -8.49 7.82 15.54
N ALA A 176 -8.47 8.17 16.84
CA ALA A 176 -7.66 7.48 17.84
C ALA A 176 -8.01 5.98 17.99
N GLU A 177 -9.28 5.59 17.81
CA GLU A 177 -9.65 4.18 17.86
C GLU A 177 -9.04 3.37 16.71
N LEU A 178 -9.05 3.92 15.48
CA LEU A 178 -8.37 3.31 14.35
C LEU A 178 -6.85 3.23 14.57
N ALA A 179 -6.26 4.28 15.15
CA ALA A 179 -4.83 4.29 15.48
C ALA A 179 -4.48 3.17 16.48
N ARG A 180 -5.25 3.04 17.57
CA ARG A 180 -5.06 1.96 18.56
C ARG A 180 -5.26 0.58 17.96
N TYR A 181 -6.26 0.41 17.09
CA TYR A 181 -6.49 -0.85 16.39
C TYR A 181 -5.28 -1.24 15.52
N LEU A 182 -4.76 -0.29 14.73
CA LEU A 182 -3.57 -0.51 13.93
C LEU A 182 -2.38 -0.85 14.81
N GLU A 183 -2.08 -0.07 15.85
CA GLU A 183 -1.00 -0.33 16.81
C GLU A 183 -1.10 -1.73 17.42
N GLY A 184 -2.29 -2.13 17.89
CA GLY A 184 -2.54 -3.44 18.47
C GLY A 184 -2.37 -4.61 17.51
N SER A 185 -2.55 -4.40 16.20
CA SER A 185 -2.31 -5.44 15.18
C SER A 185 -0.82 -5.74 14.93
N GLY A 186 0.08 -4.84 15.36
CA GLY A 186 1.53 -5.01 15.22
C GLY A 186 2.05 -4.98 13.78
N GLY A 187 3.38 -5.06 13.62
CA GLY A 187 4.02 -5.12 12.31
C GLY A 187 3.82 -3.87 11.44
N ASN A 188 3.68 -2.70 12.08
CA ASN A 188 3.50 -1.41 11.41
C ASN A 188 4.78 -0.60 11.48
N PHE A 189 5.26 -0.15 10.33
CA PHE A 189 6.44 0.69 10.20
C PHE A 189 6.04 1.95 9.42
N ARG A 190 5.73 3.02 10.15
CA ARG A 190 5.33 4.32 9.60
C ARG A 190 6.51 5.28 9.68
N PHE A 191 7.02 5.69 8.52
CA PHE A 191 8.18 6.57 8.39
C PHE A 191 7.77 7.99 8.02
N THR A 192 8.44 8.96 8.61
CA THR A 192 8.35 10.39 8.28
C THR A 192 9.76 10.92 7.96
N HIS A 193 9.86 12.09 7.33
CA HIS A 193 11.16 12.65 6.95
C HIS A 193 11.21 14.17 7.13
N GLY A 194 12.11 14.64 8.00
CA GLY A 194 12.36 16.07 8.21
C GLY A 194 11.08 16.86 8.51
N ALA A 195 10.84 17.90 7.71
CA ALA A 195 9.67 18.77 7.79
C ALA A 195 8.60 18.43 6.73
N ASP A 196 8.51 17.18 6.29
CA ASP A 196 7.44 16.72 5.39
C ASP A 196 6.07 17.08 5.98
N PRO A 197 5.25 17.90 5.29
CA PRO A 197 3.96 18.36 5.82
C PRO A 197 2.88 17.27 5.77
N VAL A 198 3.03 16.21 4.96
CA VAL A 198 1.96 15.22 4.72
C VAL A 198 1.59 14.47 6.01
N PRO A 199 2.54 13.96 6.83
CA PRO A 199 2.22 13.30 8.10
C PRO A 199 1.55 14.18 9.15
N HIS A 200 1.58 15.50 8.98
CA HIS A 200 0.97 16.45 9.91
C HIS A 200 -0.50 16.75 9.60
N LEU A 201 -1.04 16.23 8.50
CA LEU A 201 -2.43 16.44 8.12
C LEU A 201 -3.28 15.18 8.37
N PRO A 202 -4.59 15.35 8.61
CA PRO A 202 -5.60 14.41 8.10
C PRO A 202 -5.52 14.33 6.58
#